data_AF-A0A936A7D4-F1
#
_entry.id   AF-A0A936A7D4-F1
#
_cell.length_a   1.000
_cell.length_b   1.000
_cell.length_c   1.000
_cell.angle_alpha   90.00
_cell.angle_beta   90.00
_cell.angle_gamma   90.00
#
_symmetry.space_group_name_H-M   'P 1'
#
loop_
_entity.id
_entity.type
_entity.pdbx_description
1 polymer ?
#
loop_
_entity_poly.entity_id
_entity_poly.type
_entity_poly.pdbx_seq_one_letter_code
_entity_poly.pdbx_strand_id
1 'polypeptide(L)' 'MPTVKDKIIKGIQNIDNEELLQEVYTLLQDIQETKQIITLNSEQKLNIEEARNDYRNNRFFTTEQAFKDLLTD' A
#
# COMPACT_ATOMS: atom_id res chain seq x y z
N MET A 1 28.90 5.73 -4.24
CA MET A 1 28.87 4.26 -4.05
C MET A 1 27.70 3.70 -4.83
N PRO A 2 27.85 2.57 -5.52
CA PRO A 2 26.72 1.95 -6.23
C PRO A 2 25.67 1.50 -5.22
N THR A 3 24.43 1.90 -5.43
CA THR A 3 23.30 1.50 -4.60
C THR A 3 22.99 0.02 -4.80
N VAL A 4 22.22 -0.58 -3.90
CA VAL A 4 21.72 -1.95 -4.07
C VAL A 4 20.92 -2.07 -5.39
N LYS A 5 20.14 -1.03 -5.71
CA LYS A 5 19.42 -0.91 -6.99
C LYS A 5 20.35 -1.00 -8.19
N ASP A 6 21.47 -0.26 -8.18
CA ASP A 6 22.44 -0.28 -9.29
C ASP A 6 23.09 -1.65 -9.48
N LYS A 7 23.31 -2.39 -8.38
CA LYS A 7 23.85 -3.76 -8.42
C LYS A 7 22.86 -4.75 -9.03
N ILE A 8 21.57 -4.62 -8.69
CA ILE A 8 20.51 -5.46 -9.23
C ILE A 8 20.32 -5.21 -10.73
N ILE A 9 20.27 -3.93 -11.15
CA ILE A 9 20.15 -3.57 -12.58
C ILE A 9 21.29 -4.16 -13.39
N LYS A 10 22.53 -4.03 -12.91
CA LYS A 10 23.70 -4.62 -13.59
C LYS A 10 23.63 -6.14 -13.65
N GLY A 11 23.13 -6.81 -12.60
CA GLY A 11 22.91 -8.25 -12.61
C GLY A 11 21.95 -8.67 -13.71
N ILE A 12 20.81 -7.98 -13.82
CA ILE A 12 19.78 -8.23 -14.85
C ILE A 12 20.32 -7.99 -16.26
N GLN A 13 21.08 -6.92 -16.47
CA GLN A 13 21.65 -6.58 -17.79
C GLN A 13 22.65 -7.61 -18.32
N ASN A 14 23.20 -8.45 -17.45
CA ASN A 14 24.15 -9.51 -17.82
C ASN A 14 23.48 -10.89 -17.96
N ILE A 15 22.14 -10.97 -17.88
CA ILE A 15 21.41 -12.21 -18.08
C ILE A 15 21.21 -12.41 -19.59
N ASP A 16 21.96 -13.36 -20.16
CA ASP A 16 21.84 -13.73 -21.57
C ASP A 16 20.81 -14.85 -21.81
N ASN A 17 20.30 -15.47 -20.73
CA ASN A 17 19.29 -16.51 -20.79
C ASN A 17 17.88 -15.89 -20.66
N GLU A 18 17.11 -15.95 -21.73
CA GLU A 18 15.75 -15.38 -21.81
C GLU A 18 14.77 -15.99 -20.81
N GLU A 19 14.84 -17.30 -20.57
CA GLU A 19 14.00 -18.00 -19.60
C GLU A 19 14.28 -17.50 -18.18
N LEU A 20 15.56 -17.36 -17.82
CA LEU A 20 15.97 -16.82 -16.52
C LEU A 20 15.53 -15.35 -16.35
N LEU A 21 15.61 -14.55 -17.42
CA LEU A 21 15.14 -13.17 -17.38
C LEU A 21 13.63 -13.09 -17.13
N GLN A 22 12.86 -13.98 -17.74
CA GLN A 22 11.42 -14.09 -17.55
C GLN A 22 11.05 -14.52 -16.12
N GLU A 23 11.78 -15.47 -15.53
CA GLU A 23 11.61 -15.87 -14.12
C GLU A 23 11.90 -14.71 -13.17
N VAL A 24 13.00 -13.98 -13.39
CA VAL A 24 13.37 -12.81 -12.57
C VAL A 24 12.31 -11.70 -12.68
N TYR A 25 11.78 -11.45 -13.88
CA TYR A 25 10.69 -10.49 -14.08
C TYR A 25 9.43 -10.90 -13.30
N THR A 26 9.05 -12.17 -13.36
CA THR A 26 7.87 -12.70 -12.66
C THR A 26 8.02 -12.57 -11.15
N LEU A 27 9.20 -12.91 -10.60
CA LEU A 27 9.49 -12.74 -9.18
C LEU A 27 9.36 -11.28 -8.72
N LEU A 28 9.84 -10.33 -9.53
CA LEU A 28 9.74 -8.90 -9.20
C LEU A 28 8.29 -8.41 -9.25
N GLN A 29 7.49 -8.90 -10.18
CA GLN A 29 6.05 -8.65 -10.21
C GLN A 29 5.36 -9.22 -8.97
N ASP A 30 5.63 -10.47 -8.59
CA ASP A 30 5.05 -11.08 -7.39
C ASP A 30 5.39 -10.29 -6.12
N ILE A 31 6.63 -9.78 -6.02
CA ILE A 31 7.06 -8.91 -4.91
C ILE A 31 6.29 -7.57 -4.92
N GLN A 32 6.07 -6.96 -6.08
CA GLN A 32 5.27 -5.74 -6.21
C GLN A 32 3.80 -5.98 -5.91
N GLU A 33 3.27 -7.12 -6.35
CA GLU A 33 1.89 -7.56 -6.16
C GLU A 33 1.65 -8.22 -4.81
N THR A 34 2.69 -8.34 -3.96
CA THR A 34 2.55 -8.83 -2.58
C THR A 34 1.68 -7.82 -1.82
N LYS A 35 0.37 -8.04 -1.89
CA LYS A 35 -0.66 -7.21 -1.29
C LYS A 35 -0.30 -7.01 0.18
N GLN A 36 -0.02 -5.77 0.55
CA GLN A 36 0.07 -5.43 1.97
C GLN A 36 -1.30 -5.65 2.59
N ILE A 37 -1.44 -6.73 3.37
CA ILE A 37 -2.62 -6.99 4.16
C ILE A 37 -2.59 -6.00 5.32
N ILE A 38 -3.31 -4.90 5.18
CA ILE A 38 -3.49 -3.93 6.27
C ILE A 38 -4.43 -4.56 7.30
N THR A 39 -3.90 -4.90 8.47
CA THR A 39 -4.69 -5.39 9.59
C THR A 39 -5.14 -4.20 10.43
N LEU A 40 -6.45 -3.94 10.44
CA LEU A 40 -7.03 -2.87 11.24
C LEU A 40 -7.10 -3.26 12.71
N ASN A 41 -6.77 -2.32 13.59
CA ASN A 41 -6.99 -2.47 15.02
C ASN A 41 -8.51 -2.33 15.36
N SER A 42 -8.89 -2.61 16.61
CA SER A 42 -10.30 -2.58 17.02
C SER A 42 -10.95 -1.21 16.88
N GLU A 43 -10.21 -0.15 17.19
CA GLU A 43 -10.68 1.24 17.10
C GLU A 43 -10.93 1.66 15.65
N GLN A 44 -9.99 1.37 14.75
CA GLN A 44 -10.12 1.65 13.32
C GLN A 44 -11.32 0.91 12.71
N LYS A 45 -11.56 -0.34 13.11
CA LYS A 45 -12.75 -1.09 12.68
C LYS A 45 -14.04 -0.43 13.17
N LEU A 46 -14.07 0.00 14.43
CA LEU A 46 -15.21 0.68 15.02
C LEU A 46 -15.52 2.00 14.27
N ASN A 47 -14.49 2.82 14.02
CA ASN A 47 -14.64 4.10 13.34
C ASN A 47 -15.15 3.94 11.90
N ILE A 48 -14.73 2.87 11.20
CA ILE A 48 -15.26 2.55 9.86
C ILE A 48 -16.73 2.16 9.92
N GLU A 49 -17.14 1.36 10.91
CA GLU A 49 -18.54 0.97 11.06
C GLU A 49 -19.43 2.17 11.44
N GLU A 50 -18.93 3.08 12.26
CA GLU A 50 -19.61 4.35 12.56
C GLU A 50 -19.78 5.20 11.30
N ALA A 51 -18.72 5.39 10.52
CA ALA A 51 -18.78 6.14 9.26
C ALA A 51 -19.76 5.51 8.25
N ARG A 52 -19.82 4.17 8.18
CA ARG A 52 -20.81 3.45 7.34
C ARG A 52 -22.23 3.71 7.82
N ASN A 53 -22.45 3.73 9.13
CA ASN A 53 -23.74 4.04 9.71
C ASN A 53 -24.16 5.49 9.45
N ASP A 54 -23.23 6.44 9.55
CA ASP A 54 -23.48 7.84 9.24
C ASP A 54 -23.92 8.05 7.79
N TYR A 55 -23.19 7.43 6.86
CA TYR A 55 -23.55 7.45 5.44
C TYR A 55 -24.97 6.91 5.21
N ARG A 56 -25.32 5.76 5.81
CA ARG A 56 -26.66 5.16 5.69
C ARG A 56 -27.77 6.03 6.26
N ASN A 57 -27.48 6.82 7.29
CA ASN A 57 -28.43 7.71 7.95
C ASN A 57 -28.40 9.14 7.40
N ASN A 58 -27.73 9.38 6.27
CA ASN A 58 -27.55 10.71 5.67
C ASN A 58 -26.92 11.75 6.62
N ARG A 59 -26.07 11.30 7.56
CA ARG A 59 -25.28 12.18 8.42
C ARG A 59 -23.95 12.46 7.73
N PHE A 60 -23.83 13.66 7.17
CA PHE A 60 -22.63 14.12 6.49
C PHE A 60 -21.95 15.21 7.30
N PHE A 61 -20.63 15.19 7.28
CA PHE A 61 -19.79 16.14 8.01
C PHE A 61 -19.01 16.99 7.02
N THR A 62 -18.79 18.25 7.36
CA THR A 62 -17.81 19.08 6.66
C THR A 62 -16.40 18.56 6.97
N THR A 63 -15.41 18.93 6.16
CA THR A 63 -14.00 18.62 6.42
C THR A 63 -13.61 19.06 7.85
N GLU A 64 -13.96 20.27 8.26
CA GLU A 64 -13.67 20.77 9.62
C GLU A 64 -14.25 19.88 10.72
N GLN A 65 -15.44 19.32 10.51
CA GLN A 65 -16.09 18.43 11.48
C GLN A 65 -15.46 17.03 11.51
N ALA A 66 -15.11 16.48 10.35
CA ALA A 66 -14.49 15.16 10.24
C ALA A 66 -13.04 15.12 10.78
N PHE A 67 -12.33 16.25 10.69
CA PHE A 67 -10.94 16.39 11.12
C PHE A 67 -10.79 17.15 12.44
N LYS A 68 -11.89 17.42 13.15
CA LYS A 68 -11.90 18.22 14.39
C LYS A 68 -10.92 17.67 15.43
N ASP A 69 -10.86 16.36 15.58
CA ASP A 69 -10.01 15.68 16.57
C ASP A 69 -8.53 15.60 16.13
N LEU A 70 -8.24 15.87 14.84
CA LEU A 70 -6.89 15.91 14.27
C LEU A 70 -6.28 17.32 14.26
N LEU A 71 -7.06 18.36 14.57
CA LEU A 71 -6.67 19.77 14.55
C LEU A 71 -6.39 20.33 15.95
N THR A 72 -6.48 19.51 17.00
CA THR A 72 -6.36 19.90 18.42
C THR A 72 -5.04 19.50 19.09
N ASP A 73 -3.98 19.26 18.32
CA ASP A 73 -2.58 19.18 18.80
C ASP A 73 -1.82 20.48 18.54
#